data_AF-A0A954N0K5-F1
#
_entry.id   AF-A0A954N0K5-F1
#
_cell.length_a   1.000
_cell.length_b   1.000
_cell.length_c   1.000
_cell.angle_alpha   90.00
_cell.angle_beta   90.00
_cell.angle_gamma   90.00
#
_symmetry.space_group_name_H-M   'P 1'
#
loop_
_entity.id
_entity.type
_entity.pdbx_description
1 polymer ?
#
loop_
_entity_poly.entity_id
_entity_poly.type
_entity_poly.pdbx_seq_one_letter_code
_entity_poly.pdbx_strand_id
1 'polypeptide(L)'
;MKVFVSVMLGVWCSVVAAGEVYTAQGVLVGEVTAGGALLQVRLTNVAGPELDDAGDVPGAAGVACFEYGLKEDLSDARRTEWMTAQVENDFIVRGVLAGLKEGTTYYYRPVFGVTRDEIRSGNIGQFATLPGTGSEREVSFIVGSCMNYF
;
A
#
# COMPACT_ATOMS: atom_id res chain seq x y z
N MET A 1 54.12 -13.70 37.27
CA MET A 1 53.41 -13.94 35.99
C MET A 1 51.92 -13.92 36.28
N LYS A 2 51.22 -12.81 36.04
CA LYS A 2 49.75 -12.67 36.26
C LYS A 2 49.10 -12.53 34.88
N VAL A 3 48.31 -13.53 34.52
CA VAL A 3 47.57 -13.56 33.24
C VAL A 3 46.33 -12.69 33.40
N PHE A 4 46.22 -11.64 32.59
CA PHE A 4 45.00 -10.86 32.42
C PHE A 4 44.09 -11.60 31.44
N VAL A 5 42.90 -12.02 31.88
CA VAL A 5 41.84 -12.52 31.01
C VAL A 5 40.98 -11.32 30.62
N SER A 6 41.07 -10.92 29.36
CA SER A 6 40.23 -9.89 28.76
C SER A 6 38.92 -10.52 28.29
N VAL A 7 37.79 -10.13 28.88
CA VAL A 7 36.45 -10.54 28.44
C VAL A 7 35.97 -9.53 27.39
N MET A 8 35.94 -9.93 26.12
CA MET A 8 35.26 -9.17 25.06
C MET A 8 33.76 -9.48 25.13
N LEU A 9 32.96 -8.50 25.55
CA LEU A 9 31.51 -8.52 25.30
C LEU A 9 31.27 -8.23 23.81
N GLY A 10 31.00 -9.27 23.02
CA GLY A 10 30.50 -9.12 21.66
C GLY A 10 29.03 -8.69 21.68
N VAL A 11 28.73 -7.52 21.14
CA VAL A 11 27.36 -7.12 20.82
C VAL A 11 26.93 -7.89 19.58
N TRP A 12 26.14 -8.95 19.77
CA TRP A 12 25.43 -9.59 18.66
C TRP A 12 24.26 -8.70 18.25
N CYS A 13 24.46 -7.94 17.18
CA CYS A 13 23.35 -7.36 16.43
C CYS A 13 22.74 -8.47 15.59
N SER A 14 21.63 -9.05 16.03
CA SER A 14 20.86 -9.99 15.20
C SER A 14 20.36 -9.25 13.97
N VAL A 15 20.84 -9.64 12.79
CA VAL A 15 20.16 -9.30 11.53
C VAL A 15 18.83 -10.04 11.57
N VAL A 16 17.74 -9.32 11.81
CA VAL A 16 16.40 -9.85 11.57
C VAL A 16 16.32 -10.09 10.06
N ALA A 17 16.20 -11.35 9.65
CA ALA A 17 15.83 -11.67 8.28
C ALA A 17 14.49 -10.97 8.02
N ALA A 18 14.48 -10.03 7.09
CA ALA A 18 13.25 -9.35 6.74
C ALA A 18 12.29 -10.36 6.14
N GLY A 19 11.15 -10.58 6.80
CA GLY A 19 10.09 -11.41 6.25
C GLY A 19 9.53 -10.81 4.97
N GLU A 20 8.95 -11.64 4.10
CA GLU A 20 8.23 -11.16 2.92
C GLU A 20 7.08 -10.23 3.35
N VAL A 21 6.85 -9.17 2.56
CA VAL A 21 5.80 -8.18 2.79
C VAL A 21 4.72 -8.34 1.74
N TYR A 22 3.45 -8.35 2.13
CA TYR A 22 2.27 -8.61 1.29
C TYR A 22 1.24 -7.47 1.38
N THR A 23 0.13 -7.63 0.65
CA THR A 23 -1.02 -6.72 0.63
C THR A 23 -2.31 -7.51 0.76
N ALA A 24 -2.42 -8.35 1.79
CA ALA A 24 -3.53 -9.30 1.96
C ALA A 24 -4.92 -8.64 1.96
N GLN A 25 -4.99 -7.35 2.34
CA GLN A 25 -6.22 -6.55 2.39
C GLN A 25 -6.47 -5.73 1.12
N GLY A 26 -5.66 -5.94 0.08
CA GLY A 26 -5.80 -5.25 -1.21
C GLY A 26 -5.42 -3.78 -1.15
N VAL A 27 -5.94 -3.02 -2.12
CA VAL A 27 -5.75 -1.57 -2.24
C VAL A 27 -7.10 -0.88 -2.30
N LEU A 28 -7.19 0.24 -1.62
CA LEU A 28 -8.38 1.10 -1.61
C LEU A 28 -8.10 2.38 -2.38
N VAL A 29 -9.13 2.85 -3.07
CA VAL A 29 -9.20 4.19 -3.63
C VAL A 29 -10.34 4.93 -2.95
N GLY A 30 -10.08 6.15 -2.47
CA GLY A 30 -11.03 6.96 -1.74
C GLY A 30 -10.88 8.43 -2.06
N GLU A 31 -11.81 9.23 -1.53
CA GLU A 31 -11.84 10.70 -1.69
C GLU A 31 -11.62 11.14 -3.15
N VAL A 32 -12.28 10.43 -4.07
CA VAL A 32 -12.18 10.74 -5.49
C VAL A 32 -12.87 12.06 -5.77
N THR A 33 -12.15 12.97 -6.42
CA THR A 33 -12.65 14.27 -6.88
C THR A 33 -12.58 14.34 -8.40
N ALA A 34 -12.93 15.48 -8.99
CA ALA A 34 -12.72 15.71 -10.42
C ALA A 34 -11.23 15.78 -10.80
N GLY A 35 -10.36 16.16 -9.87
CA GLY A 35 -8.93 16.40 -10.13
C GLY A 35 -7.95 15.50 -9.38
N GLY A 36 -8.42 14.52 -8.60
CA GLY A 36 -7.57 13.75 -7.71
C GLY A 36 -8.27 12.59 -7.00
N ALA A 37 -7.48 11.79 -6.29
CA ALA A 37 -7.93 10.67 -5.48
C ALA A 37 -6.86 10.30 -4.44
N LEU A 38 -7.26 9.55 -3.42
CA LEU A 38 -6.34 8.93 -2.47
C LEU A 38 -6.24 7.44 -2.77
N LEU A 39 -5.02 6.94 -2.92
CA LEU A 39 -4.72 5.51 -2.99
C LEU A 39 -4.17 5.04 -1.66
N GLN A 40 -4.59 3.87 -1.19
CA GLN A 40 -4.19 3.35 0.11
C GLN A 40 -3.94 1.85 0.07
N VAL A 41 -2.83 1.42 0.66
CA VAL A 41 -2.51 0.00 0.88
C VAL A 41 -2.02 -0.20 2.30
N ARG A 42 -2.36 -1.33 2.92
CA ARG A 42 -1.74 -1.78 4.17
C ARG A 42 -0.76 -2.91 3.87
N LEU A 43 0.47 -2.78 4.33
CA LEU A 43 1.48 -3.83 4.19
C LEU A 43 1.30 -4.88 5.29
N THR A 44 1.28 -6.15 4.92
CA THR A 44 0.97 -7.28 5.81
C THR A 44 2.10 -8.30 5.80
N ASN A 45 2.26 -9.06 6.88
CA ASN A 45 3.29 -10.12 6.97
C ASN A 45 2.79 -11.50 6.51
N VAL A 46 1.50 -11.61 6.19
CA VAL A 46 0.87 -12.80 5.58
C VAL A 46 0.29 -12.42 4.22
N ALA A 47 0.27 -13.39 3.30
CA ALA A 47 -0.22 -13.20 1.93
C ALA A 47 -1.75 -13.06 1.82
N GLY A 48 -2.49 -13.68 2.73
CA GLY A 48 -3.92 -13.94 2.58
C GLY A 48 -4.21 -14.97 1.46
N PRO A 49 -5.47 -15.43 1.33
CA PRO A 49 -6.63 -15.09 2.18
C PRO A 49 -6.61 -15.77 3.55
N GLU A 50 -5.72 -16.74 3.78
CA GLU A 50 -5.55 -17.38 5.08
C GLU A 50 -5.00 -16.38 6.11
N LEU A 51 -5.55 -16.48 7.32
CA LEU A 51 -5.10 -15.74 8.50
C LEU A 51 -3.88 -16.44 9.11
N ASP A 52 -3.16 -15.73 9.97
CA ASP A 52 -2.10 -16.34 10.77
C ASP A 52 -2.67 -17.31 11.84
N ASP A 53 -1.79 -17.95 12.61
CA ASP A 53 -2.19 -18.89 13.67
C ASP A 53 -3.05 -18.25 14.78
N ALA A 54 -3.02 -16.92 14.91
CA ALA A 54 -3.85 -16.16 15.84
C ALA A 54 -5.21 -15.74 15.22
N GLY A 55 -5.44 -16.06 13.94
CA GLY A 55 -6.63 -15.65 13.21
C GLY A 55 -6.61 -14.17 12.83
N ASP A 56 -5.44 -13.60 12.56
CA ASP A 56 -5.28 -12.19 12.17
C ASP A 56 -4.51 -12.02 10.84
N VAL A 57 -4.46 -10.78 10.36
CA VAL A 57 -3.60 -10.31 9.27
C VAL A 57 -2.66 -9.23 9.81
N PRO A 58 -1.54 -9.62 10.44
CA PRO A 58 -0.62 -8.65 11.04
C PRO A 58 0.03 -7.76 9.99
N GLY A 59 0.31 -6.52 10.40
CA GLY A 59 1.00 -5.55 9.55
C GLY A 59 2.50 -5.83 9.45
N ALA A 60 3.13 -5.30 8.39
CA ALA A 60 4.57 -5.44 8.16
C ALA A 60 5.21 -4.09 7.79
N ALA A 61 6.38 -3.83 8.36
CA ALA A 61 7.21 -2.71 7.93
C ALA A 61 7.72 -2.93 6.50
N GLY A 62 7.86 -1.85 5.76
CA GLY A 62 8.33 -1.89 4.38
C GLY A 62 8.20 -0.55 3.70
N VAL A 63 8.26 -0.56 2.37
CA VAL A 63 8.06 0.63 1.54
C VAL A 63 7.00 0.36 0.49
N ALA A 64 6.25 1.41 0.13
CA ALA A 64 5.33 1.36 -0.99
C ALA A 64 5.25 2.70 -1.73
N CYS A 65 4.92 2.63 -3.00
CA CYS A 65 4.46 3.74 -3.83
C CYS A 65 3.32 3.22 -4.73
N PHE A 66 2.73 4.11 -5.52
CA PHE A 66 1.68 3.74 -6.46
C PHE A 66 2.07 4.12 -7.87
N GLU A 67 1.80 3.21 -8.80
CA GLU A 67 1.79 3.50 -10.23
C GLU A 67 0.36 3.75 -10.69
N TYR A 68 0.17 4.73 -11.57
CA TYR A 68 -1.15 5.08 -12.09
C TYR A 68 -1.05 5.67 -13.49
N GLY A 69 -2.02 5.36 -14.35
CA GLY A 69 -2.01 5.73 -15.77
C GLY A 69 -3.40 5.67 -16.40
N LEU A 70 -3.49 6.02 -17.68
CA LEU A 70 -4.73 5.95 -18.46
C LEU A 70 -4.90 4.61 -19.16
N LYS A 71 -3.83 3.81 -19.28
CA LYS A 71 -3.87 2.50 -19.90
C LYS A 71 -3.99 1.39 -18.86
N GLU A 72 -4.78 0.39 -19.19
CA GLU A 72 -5.02 -0.79 -18.34
C GLU A 72 -3.74 -1.57 -18.02
N ASP A 73 -2.79 -1.60 -18.96
CA ASP A 73 -1.49 -2.25 -18.78
C ASP A 73 -0.46 -1.38 -18.02
N LEU A 74 -0.83 -0.15 -17.65
CA LEU A 74 0.03 0.83 -17.02
C LEU A 74 1.31 1.16 -17.81
N SER A 75 1.31 0.97 -19.14
CA SER A 75 2.45 1.33 -19.99
C SER A 75 2.69 2.84 -20.09
N ASP A 76 1.73 3.67 -19.63
CA ASP A 76 1.83 5.13 -19.51
C ASP A 76 1.94 5.61 -18.06
N ALA A 77 2.24 4.70 -17.12
CA ALA A 77 2.16 5.01 -15.70
C ALA A 77 3.12 6.11 -15.25
N ARG A 78 2.57 6.97 -14.39
CA ARG A 78 3.31 7.84 -13.48
C ARG A 78 3.41 7.13 -12.13
N ARG A 79 4.35 7.58 -11.31
CA ARG A 79 4.58 7.01 -9.98
C ARG A 79 4.51 8.10 -8.91
N THR A 80 3.92 7.78 -7.76
CA THR A 80 4.02 8.62 -6.56
C THR A 80 5.41 8.51 -5.94
N GLU A 81 5.72 9.41 -5.00
CA GLU A 81 6.90 9.25 -4.15
C GLU A 81 6.83 7.95 -3.33
N TRP A 82 8.01 7.45 -2.96
CA TRP A 82 8.15 6.32 -2.04
C TRP A 82 7.83 6.73 -0.61
N MET A 83 7.04 5.90 0.07
CA MET A 83 6.63 6.09 1.46
C MET A 83 6.98 4.85 2.28
N THR A 84 7.12 5.03 3.59
CA THR A 84 7.44 3.94 4.54
C THR A 84 6.16 3.49 5.24
N ALA A 85 5.94 2.18 5.29
CA ALA A 85 4.91 1.58 6.13
C ALA A 85 5.44 1.48 7.57
N GLN A 86 4.84 2.23 8.49
CA GLN A 86 5.28 2.34 9.88
C GLN A 86 4.16 1.90 10.83
N VAL A 87 4.55 1.35 11.99
CA VAL A 87 3.61 0.81 12.99
C VAL A 87 2.67 1.89 13.53
N GLU A 88 3.13 3.14 13.60
CA GLU A 88 2.36 4.30 14.06
C GLU A 88 1.14 4.59 13.19
N ASN A 89 1.17 4.15 11.93
CA ASN A 89 0.06 4.28 10.97
C ASN A 89 -0.54 2.91 10.61
N ASP A 90 -0.37 1.90 11.47
CA ASP A 90 -0.80 0.51 11.20
C ASP A 90 -0.30 -0.01 9.84
N PHE A 91 0.93 0.36 9.49
CA PHE A 91 1.59 -0.03 8.23
C PHE A 91 0.83 0.38 6.97
N ILE A 92 -0.09 1.35 7.08
CA ILE A 92 -0.83 1.93 5.97
C ILE A 92 0.06 2.95 5.26
N VAL A 93 0.13 2.81 3.94
CA VAL A 93 0.73 3.78 3.03
C VAL A 93 -0.38 4.42 2.19
N ARG A 94 -0.40 5.76 2.15
CA ARG A 94 -1.42 6.54 1.43
C ARG A 94 -0.78 7.53 0.46
N GLY A 95 -1.03 7.33 -0.83
CA GLY A 95 -0.59 8.22 -1.91
C GLY A 95 -1.70 9.19 -2.31
N VAL A 96 -1.33 10.45 -2.55
CA VAL A 96 -2.23 11.49 -3.07
C VAL A 96 -2.01 11.64 -4.56
N LEU A 97 -3.07 11.47 -5.35
CA LEU A 97 -3.07 11.79 -6.77
C LEU A 97 -3.72 13.16 -6.99
N ALA A 98 -3.03 14.03 -7.74
CA ALA A 98 -3.51 15.37 -8.07
C ALA A 98 -3.31 15.70 -9.55
N GLY A 99 -4.04 16.68 -10.05
CA GLY A 99 -3.97 17.12 -11.46
C GLY A 99 -4.48 16.07 -12.45
N LEU A 100 -5.43 15.23 -12.00
CA LEU A 100 -6.09 14.26 -12.85
C LEU A 100 -7.13 14.95 -13.76
N LYS A 101 -7.42 14.33 -14.90
CA LYS A 101 -8.47 14.78 -15.80
C LYS A 101 -9.83 14.38 -15.24
N GLU A 102 -10.80 15.29 -15.30
CA GLU A 102 -12.17 15.05 -14.86
C GLU A 102 -12.85 13.94 -15.68
N GLY A 103 -13.81 13.24 -15.08
CA GLY A 103 -14.61 12.20 -15.74
C GLY A 103 -13.80 11.09 -16.43
N THR A 104 -12.56 10.84 -16.00
CA THR A 104 -11.60 9.96 -16.66
C THR A 104 -11.33 8.72 -15.83
N THR A 105 -11.29 7.56 -16.48
CA THR A 105 -10.85 6.30 -15.86
C THR A 105 -9.33 6.28 -15.76
N TYR A 106 -8.83 5.99 -14.57
CA TYR A 106 -7.43 5.75 -14.27
C TYR A 106 -7.26 4.32 -13.76
N TYR A 107 -6.18 3.70 -14.20
CA TYR A 107 -5.70 2.42 -13.68
C TYR A 107 -4.59 2.69 -12.67
N TYR A 108 -4.48 1.83 -11.67
CA TYR A 108 -3.46 1.98 -10.63
C TYR A 108 -3.05 0.64 -10.05
N ARG A 109 -1.86 0.58 -9.45
CA ARG A 109 -1.41 -0.55 -8.62
C ARG A 109 -0.44 -0.09 -7.54
N PRO A 110 -0.31 -0.81 -6.41
CA PRO A 110 0.77 -0.57 -5.49
C PRO A 110 2.06 -1.20 -6.05
N VAL A 111 3.19 -0.59 -5.74
CA VAL A 111 4.52 -1.20 -5.87
C VAL A 111 5.14 -1.15 -4.48
N PHE A 112 5.49 -2.31 -3.94
CA PHE A 112 5.81 -2.45 -2.52
C PHE A 112 6.88 -3.52 -2.29
N GLY A 113 7.53 -3.45 -1.13
CA GLY A 113 8.62 -4.35 -0.78
C GLY A 113 9.13 -4.12 0.63
N VAL A 114 10.02 -4.99 1.08
CA VAL A 114 10.79 -4.77 2.32
C VAL A 114 11.61 -3.49 2.20
N THR A 115 12.29 -3.35 1.07
CA THR A 115 13.14 -2.20 0.71
C THR A 115 12.80 -1.75 -0.70
N ARG A 116 13.42 -0.66 -1.18
CA ARG A 116 13.23 -0.18 -2.55
C ARG A 116 13.92 -1.05 -3.60
N ASP A 117 14.84 -1.92 -3.17
CA ASP A 117 15.57 -2.83 -4.05
C ASP A 117 14.88 -4.20 -4.18
N GLU A 118 13.98 -4.51 -3.25
CA GLU A 118 13.24 -5.78 -3.16
C GLU A 118 11.74 -5.53 -3.31
N ILE A 119 11.33 -5.07 -4.49
CA ILE A 119 9.97 -4.63 -4.77
C ILE A 119 9.21 -5.59 -5.68
N ARG A 120 7.88 -5.58 -5.55
CA ARG A 120 6.95 -6.24 -6.45
C ARG A 120 5.72 -5.38 -6.71
N SER A 121 5.07 -5.66 -7.83
CA SER A 121 3.82 -5.03 -8.22
C SER A 121 2.63 -5.79 -7.63
N GLY A 122 1.65 -5.08 -7.11
CA GLY A 122 0.35 -5.64 -6.76
C GLY A 122 -0.59 -5.70 -7.97
N ASN A 123 -1.82 -6.11 -7.69
CA ASN A 123 -2.88 -6.18 -8.69
C ASN A 123 -3.25 -4.78 -9.21
N ILE A 124 -3.64 -4.73 -10.48
CA ILE A 124 -4.14 -3.50 -11.11
C ILE A 124 -5.62 -3.33 -10.73
N GLY A 125 -5.94 -2.17 -10.17
CA GLY A 125 -7.29 -1.68 -9.97
C GLY A 125 -7.59 -0.50 -10.89
N GLN A 126 -8.83 -0.03 -10.86
CA GLN A 126 -9.25 1.16 -11.60
C GLN A 126 -10.22 2.01 -10.78
N PHE A 127 -10.26 3.30 -11.09
CA PHE A 127 -11.27 4.24 -10.60
C PHE A 127 -11.56 5.28 -11.67
N ALA A 128 -12.68 6.00 -11.54
CA ALA A 128 -12.99 7.14 -12.38
C ALA A 128 -13.07 8.40 -11.53
N THR A 129 -12.36 9.46 -11.92
CA THR A 129 -12.51 10.80 -11.32
C THR A 129 -13.94 11.29 -11.51
N LEU A 130 -14.40 12.16 -10.61
CA LEU A 130 -15.73 12.75 -10.74
C LEU A 130 -15.84 13.59 -12.01
N PRO A 131 -17.07 13.75 -12.56
CA PRO A 131 -17.33 14.74 -13.58
C PRO A 131 -17.04 16.17 -13.08
N GLY A 132 -16.79 17.10 -14.00
CA GLY A 132 -16.64 18.52 -13.68
C GLY A 132 -17.88 19.14 -13.03
N THR A 133 -17.71 20.30 -12.40
CA THR A 133 -18.71 20.96 -11.52
C THR A 133 -20.04 21.34 -12.19
N GLY A 134 -20.15 21.24 -13.52
CA GLY A 134 -21.38 21.52 -14.27
C GLY A 134 -22.06 20.29 -14.88
N SER A 135 -21.63 19.08 -14.51
CA SER A 135 -22.15 17.84 -15.09
C SER A 135 -23.41 17.35 -14.36
N GLU A 136 -24.47 17.09 -15.11
CA GLU A 136 -25.73 16.48 -14.64
C GLU A 136 -25.80 14.96 -14.95
N ARG A 137 -24.64 14.31 -15.11
CA ARG A 137 -24.59 12.88 -15.43
C ARG A 137 -25.23 12.03 -14.33
N GLU A 138 -25.97 11.01 -14.74
CA GLU A 138 -26.51 9.99 -13.85
C GLU A 138 -25.39 9.33 -13.03
N VAL A 139 -25.69 9.10 -11.74
CA VAL A 139 -24.80 8.44 -10.78
C VAL A 139 -25.50 7.21 -10.23
N SER A 140 -24.77 6.10 -10.19
CA SER A 140 -25.17 4.86 -9.53
C SER A 140 -24.10 4.51 -8.51
N PHE A 141 -24.51 4.34 -7.26
CA PHE A 141 -23.62 4.00 -6.16
C PHE A 141 -24.35 3.15 -5.11
N ILE A 142 -23.58 2.38 -4.35
CA ILE A 142 -24.07 1.54 -3.27
C ILE A 142 -23.60 2.15 -1.95
N VAL A 143 -24.48 2.17 -0.96
CA VAL A 143 -24.13 2.53 0.42
C VAL A 143 -24.18 1.26 1.26
N GLY A 144 -23.05 0.93 1.90
CA GLY A 144 -22.93 -0.19 2.81
C GLY A 144 -22.74 0.28 4.25
N SER A 145 -23.31 -0.45 5.20
CA SER A 145 -23.12 -0.24 6.63
C SER A 145 -23.19 -1.57 7.38
N CYS A 146 -22.64 -1.64 8.60
CA CYS A 146 -22.77 -2.78 9.51
C CYS A 146 -22.24 -4.12 8.96
N MET A 147 -21.15 -4.09 8.20
CA MET A 147 -20.45 -5.29 7.73
C MET A 147 -19.65 -5.93 8.87
N ASN A 148 -20.35 -6.56 9.82
CA ASN A 148 -19.70 -7.29 10.90
C ASN A 148 -19.28 -8.70 10.45
N TYR A 149 -18.11 -9.15 10.87
CA TYR A 149 -17.60 -10.50 10.66
C TYR A 149 -17.62 -11.23 12.01
N PHE A 150 -18.30 -12.38 12.09
CA PHE A 150 -18.51 -13.15 13.32
C PHE A 150 -17.79 -14.50 13.27
#